data_AF-A0A651DXB0-F1
#
_entry.id   AF-A0A651DXB0-F1
#
_cell.length_a   1.000
_cell.length_b   1.000
_cell.length_c   1.000
_cell.angle_alpha   90.00
_cell.angle_beta   90.00
_cell.angle_gamma   90.00
#
_symmetry.space_group_name_H-M   'P 1'
#
loop_
_entity.id
_entity.type
_entity.pdbx_description
1 polymer ?
#
loop_
_entity_poly.entity_id
_entity_poly.type
_entity_poly.pdbx_seq_one_letter_code
_entity_poly.pdbx_strand_id
1 'polypeptide(L)'
;MGWALAGAVERYRFPPEALPRFPERARARLLEPAERRPGVPELYRSLLPRRHGLLHRSERHWEQLDDPAVLVVGVGADSGGGALAAAAILESRRGRGGAGHALTVRELYASDPSSYRALLGWLSVQRDQWRSITLDALPGERLHQVLAEPRRPSRGARRGLWFESAVLLRGPMMRVIDLAGLAAHFGVRPGTRLEVADPEVPEQSGVWVADDEAGLQRTGEEPGNGALPIALLSGLVVSGELPGIRIPPPEFEPAMGLGDFDLLDTF
;
A
#
# COMPACT_ATOMS: atom_id res chain seq x y z
N MET A 1 12.22 -16.05 -16.57
CA MET A 1 12.53 -15.31 -15.33
C MET A 1 11.44 -15.34 -14.26
N GLY A 2 10.14 -15.55 -14.57
CA GLY A 2 9.10 -15.88 -13.58
C GLY A 2 8.77 -14.83 -12.49
N TRP A 3 9.12 -13.57 -12.72
CA TRP A 3 8.72 -12.45 -11.87
C TRP A 3 7.33 -11.94 -12.25
N ALA A 4 6.62 -11.41 -11.25
CA ALA A 4 5.31 -10.80 -11.42
C ALA A 4 5.27 -9.41 -10.81
N LEU A 5 4.34 -8.59 -11.30
CA LEU A 5 4.03 -7.31 -10.67
C LEU A 5 3.46 -7.57 -9.28
N ALA A 6 4.03 -6.87 -8.31
CA ALA A 6 3.76 -7.06 -6.89
C ALA A 6 3.15 -5.84 -6.22
N GLY A 7 2.81 -4.83 -7.01
CA GLY A 7 2.18 -3.64 -6.50
C GLY A 7 1.80 -2.67 -7.59
N ALA A 8 0.86 -1.80 -7.26
CA ALA A 8 0.65 -0.56 -7.96
C ALA A 8 0.14 0.49 -7.00
N VAL A 9 0.39 1.73 -7.35
CA VAL A 9 -0.14 2.90 -6.67
C VAL A 9 -0.72 3.85 -7.70
N GLU A 10 -1.75 4.56 -7.30
CA GLU A 10 -2.34 5.63 -8.07
C GLU A 10 -1.74 6.96 -7.60
N ARG A 11 -0.91 7.56 -8.44
CA ARG A 11 -0.33 8.88 -8.16
C ARG A 11 -1.31 9.97 -8.53
N TYR A 12 -1.85 10.62 -7.51
CA TYR A 12 -2.70 11.79 -7.63
C TYR A 12 -1.90 13.08 -7.49
N ARG A 13 -2.32 14.11 -8.23
CA ARG A 13 -1.81 15.47 -8.08
C ARG A 13 -2.98 16.45 -8.06
N PHE A 14 -3.17 17.14 -6.95
CA PHE A 14 -4.33 18.01 -6.71
C PHE A 14 -3.94 19.22 -5.85
N PRO A 15 -4.70 20.33 -5.87
CA PRO A 15 -4.52 21.42 -4.93
C PRO A 15 -5.11 21.05 -3.54
N PRO A 16 -4.58 21.57 -2.41
CA PRO A 16 -5.07 21.21 -1.07
C PRO A 16 -6.58 21.32 -0.89
N GLU A 17 -7.21 22.35 -1.46
CA GLU A 17 -8.65 22.60 -1.39
C GLU A 17 -9.53 21.56 -2.12
N ALA A 18 -8.94 20.67 -2.93
CA ALA A 18 -9.67 19.55 -3.52
C ALA A 18 -9.98 18.44 -2.49
N LEU A 19 -9.28 18.41 -1.35
CA LEU A 19 -9.60 17.51 -0.25
C LEU A 19 -10.75 18.06 0.61
N PRO A 20 -11.67 17.20 1.08
CA PRO A 20 -12.67 17.59 2.07
C PRO A 20 -12.02 18.08 3.37
N ARG A 21 -12.68 19.04 4.03
CA ARG A 21 -12.27 19.49 5.36
C ARG A 21 -12.82 18.52 6.42
N PHE A 22 -12.06 17.48 6.70
CA PHE A 22 -12.40 16.52 7.75
C PHE A 22 -12.28 17.17 9.15
N PRO A 23 -13.31 17.09 10.02
CA PRO A 23 -13.24 17.63 11.38
C PRO A 23 -12.14 16.98 12.22
N GLU A 24 -11.81 15.72 11.94
CA GLU A 24 -10.73 14.97 12.59
C GLU A 24 -9.35 15.61 12.44
N ARG A 25 -9.18 16.57 11.51
CA ARG A 25 -7.94 17.33 11.33
C ARG A 25 -7.41 17.94 12.62
N ALA A 26 -8.28 18.25 13.59
CA ALA A 26 -7.88 18.78 14.90
C ALA A 26 -6.97 17.83 15.69
N ARG A 27 -6.97 16.53 15.36
CA ARG A 27 -6.12 15.50 15.98
C ARG A 27 -4.73 15.41 15.34
N ALA A 28 -4.55 15.95 14.14
CA ALA A 28 -3.30 15.87 13.39
C ALA A 28 -2.41 17.07 13.68
N ARG A 29 -1.12 16.81 13.95
CA ARG A 29 -0.12 17.85 14.22
C ARG A 29 1.23 17.49 13.61
N LEU A 30 2.08 18.49 13.40
CA LEU A 30 3.48 18.22 13.13
C LEU A 30 4.12 17.54 14.34
N LEU A 31 4.97 16.55 14.08
CA LEU A 31 5.78 15.88 15.09
C LEU A 31 7.10 16.61 15.26
N GLU A 32 7.47 16.81 16.53
CA GLU A 32 8.79 17.29 16.88
C GLU A 32 9.84 16.24 16.49
N PRO A 33 11.07 16.64 16.12
CA PRO A 33 12.12 15.70 15.73
C PRO A 33 12.34 14.54 16.70
N ALA A 34 12.25 14.81 18.02
CA ALA A 34 12.41 13.81 19.07
C ALA A 34 11.30 12.73 19.08
N GLU A 35 10.13 13.00 18.50
CA GLU A 35 8.99 12.08 18.48
C GLU A 35 8.99 11.15 17.26
N ARG A 36 9.69 11.52 16.19
CA ARG A 36 9.60 10.86 14.88
C ARG A 36 10.17 9.44 14.92
N ARG A 37 11.43 9.29 15.35
CA ARG A 37 12.14 8.00 15.37
C ARG A 37 11.55 6.99 16.36
N PRO A 38 11.08 7.39 17.55
CA PRO A 38 10.35 6.46 18.40
C PRO A 38 8.97 6.11 17.83
N GLY A 39 8.19 7.12 17.42
CA GLY A 39 6.77 6.92 17.12
C GLY A 39 6.46 6.30 15.76
N VAL A 40 7.11 6.74 14.67
CA VAL A 40 6.74 6.28 13.32
C VAL A 40 7.09 4.80 13.07
N PRO A 41 8.30 4.32 13.41
CA PRO A 41 8.63 2.90 13.27
C PRO A 41 7.79 2.00 14.17
N GLU A 42 7.41 2.46 15.36
CA GLU A 42 6.51 1.72 16.25
C GLU A 42 5.11 1.59 15.67
N LEU A 43 4.52 2.68 15.17
CA LEU A 43 3.27 2.64 14.41
C LEU A 43 3.37 1.66 13.23
N TYR A 44 4.41 1.79 12.40
CA TYR A 44 4.58 0.92 11.24
C TYR A 44 4.65 -0.57 11.64
N ARG A 45 5.44 -0.90 12.67
CA ARG A 45 5.55 -2.28 13.18
C ARG A 45 4.23 -2.81 13.73
N SER A 46 3.42 -1.96 14.37
CA SER A 46 2.09 -2.36 14.86
C SER A 46 1.12 -2.73 13.74
N LEU A 47 1.34 -2.21 12.52
CA LEU A 47 0.53 -2.50 11.34
C LEU A 47 0.95 -3.79 10.65
N LEU A 48 2.21 -4.22 10.76
CA LEU A 48 2.74 -5.41 10.05
C LEU A 48 1.87 -6.68 10.20
N PRO A 49 1.42 -7.07 11.41
CA PRO A 49 0.64 -8.30 11.56
C PRO A 49 -0.76 -8.25 10.94
N ARG A 50 -1.25 -7.05 10.60
CA ARG A 50 -2.64 -6.80 10.17
C ARG A 50 -2.73 -6.42 8.68
N ARG A 51 -1.60 -6.39 7.99
CA ARG A 51 -1.46 -5.87 6.62
C ARG A 51 -0.62 -6.80 5.77
N HIS A 52 -1.16 -7.19 4.63
CA HIS A 52 -0.40 -7.87 3.61
C HIS A 52 0.49 -6.89 2.84
N GLY A 53 1.60 -7.36 2.28
CA GLY A 53 2.48 -6.58 1.41
C GLY A 53 3.41 -5.55 2.09
N LEU A 54 3.31 -5.35 3.40
CA LEU A 54 4.26 -4.51 4.13
C LEU A 54 5.62 -5.21 4.31
N LEU A 55 6.69 -4.42 4.26
CA LEU A 55 8.06 -4.91 4.35
C LEU A 55 8.60 -4.78 5.78
N HIS A 56 9.35 -5.77 6.24
CA HIS A 56 10.21 -5.56 7.40
C HIS A 56 11.31 -4.54 7.05
N ARG A 57 11.27 -3.39 7.72
CA ARG A 57 12.21 -2.28 7.50
C ARG A 57 13.32 -2.31 8.53
N SER A 58 14.56 -2.08 8.07
CA SER A 58 15.71 -1.88 8.96
C SER A 58 15.73 -0.46 9.53
N GLU A 59 16.52 -0.24 10.58
CA GLU A 59 16.73 1.08 11.18
C GLU A 59 17.21 2.14 10.17
N ARG A 60 18.00 1.72 9.18
CA ARG A 60 18.50 2.61 8.13
C ARG A 60 17.38 3.26 7.31
N HIS A 61 16.24 2.56 7.12
CA HIS A 61 15.10 3.12 6.41
C HIS A 61 14.55 4.39 7.10
N TRP A 62 14.66 4.44 8.43
CA TRP A 62 14.09 5.50 9.26
C TRP A 62 15.01 6.70 9.45
N GLU A 63 16.28 6.64 9.01
CA GLU A 63 17.23 7.76 9.07
C GLU A 63 16.72 9.02 8.37
N GLN A 64 15.88 8.88 7.33
CA GLN A 64 15.26 10.02 6.65
C GLN A 64 14.38 10.89 7.56
N LEU A 65 13.91 10.36 8.70
CA LEU A 65 13.08 11.12 9.65
C LEU A 65 13.89 12.21 10.39
N ASP A 66 15.21 12.05 10.43
CA ASP A 66 16.15 12.99 11.04
C ASP A 66 16.46 14.19 10.12
N ASP A 67 16.09 14.12 8.83
CA ASP A 67 16.30 15.21 7.88
C ASP A 67 15.37 16.40 8.22
N PRO A 68 15.93 17.60 8.47
CA PRO A 68 15.12 18.81 8.72
C PRO A 68 14.20 19.21 7.55
N ALA A 69 14.48 18.77 6.33
CA ALA A 69 13.64 19.01 5.15
C ALA A 69 12.40 18.09 5.10
N VAL A 70 12.41 17.00 5.89
CA VAL A 70 11.29 16.08 6.03
C VAL A 70 10.34 16.59 7.10
N LEU A 71 9.08 16.75 6.71
CA LEU A 71 7.98 17.05 7.61
C LEU A 71 7.30 15.72 7.98
N VAL A 72 6.93 15.59 9.25
CA VAL A 72 6.17 14.43 9.72
C VAL A 72 4.94 14.93 10.44
N VAL A 73 3.77 14.49 10.00
CA VAL A 73 2.49 14.78 10.65
C VAL A 73 2.03 13.52 11.35
N GLY A 74 1.63 13.61 12.61
CA GLY A 74 1.16 12.48 13.40
C GLY A 74 -0.20 12.73 14.02
N VAL A 75 -0.89 11.63 14.33
CA VAL A 75 -2.15 11.57 15.07
C VAL A 75 -1.94 10.62 16.23
N GLY A 76 -2.18 11.07 17.45
CA GLY A 76 -2.12 10.20 18.64
C GLY A 76 -3.27 9.19 18.67
N ALA A 77 -3.01 8.01 19.24
CA ALA A 77 -4.04 7.03 19.57
C ALA A 77 -5.00 7.58 20.64
N ASP A 78 -4.46 8.30 21.62
CA ASP A 78 -5.19 9.04 22.65
C ASP A 78 -4.70 10.49 22.73
N SER A 79 -5.49 11.36 23.36
CA SER A 79 -5.16 12.77 23.62
C SER A 79 -3.95 12.99 24.55
N GLY A 80 -3.37 11.91 25.09
CA GLY A 80 -2.25 11.91 26.05
C GLY A 80 -0.85 11.63 25.48
N GLY A 81 -0.70 11.44 24.16
CA GLY A 81 0.61 11.51 23.49
C GLY A 81 1.54 10.30 23.58
N GLY A 82 1.05 9.10 23.93
CA GLY A 82 1.90 7.90 24.02
C GLY A 82 2.19 7.25 22.65
N ALA A 83 1.17 6.64 22.05
CA ALA A 83 1.30 5.93 20.77
C ALA A 83 0.68 6.73 19.61
N LEU A 84 1.23 6.59 18.41
CA LEU A 84 0.64 7.14 17.19
C LEU A 84 -0.41 6.17 16.64
N ALA A 85 -1.54 6.70 16.18
CA ALA A 85 -2.55 6.01 15.38
C ALA A 85 -2.39 6.28 13.88
N ALA A 86 -1.78 7.40 13.49
CA ALA A 86 -1.46 7.67 12.10
C ALA A 86 -0.23 8.56 11.98
N ALA A 87 0.48 8.44 10.86
CA ALA A 87 1.60 9.31 10.50
C ALA A 87 1.69 9.51 8.99
N ALA A 88 2.01 10.72 8.54
CA ALA A 88 2.38 11.02 7.17
C ALA A 88 3.80 11.59 7.12
N ILE A 89 4.63 11.06 6.23
CA ILE A 89 5.98 11.56 5.93
C ILE A 89 5.89 12.38 4.64
N LEU A 90 6.29 13.64 4.71
CA LEU A 90 6.12 14.59 3.63
C LEU A 90 7.45 15.23 3.26
N GLU A 91 7.62 15.47 1.96
CA GLU A 91 8.71 16.24 1.42
C GLU A 91 8.21 17.53 0.79
N SER A 92 8.90 18.61 1.13
CA SER A 92 8.68 19.89 0.49
C SER A 92 9.59 20.05 -0.71
N ARG A 93 9.02 20.42 -1.86
CA ARG A 93 9.79 20.84 -3.03
C ARG A 93 9.52 22.31 -3.32
N ARG A 94 10.56 23.14 -3.14
CA ARG A 94 10.51 24.53 -3.59
C ARG A 94 10.52 24.52 -5.13
N GLY A 95 9.48 25.08 -5.74
CA GLY A 95 9.45 25.29 -7.18
C GLY A 95 10.55 26.28 -7.59
N ARG A 96 11.25 26.01 -8.69
CA ARG A 96 12.11 27.02 -9.33
C ARG A 96 11.22 27.99 -10.13
N GLY A 97 11.56 29.29 -10.11
CA GLY A 97 10.97 30.28 -11.01
C GLY A 97 9.46 30.52 -10.86
N GLY A 98 8.95 30.68 -9.64
CA GLY A 98 7.56 31.08 -9.40
C GLY A 98 6.51 29.96 -9.53
N ALA A 99 6.92 28.71 -9.76
CA ALA A 99 6.02 27.56 -9.92
C ALA A 99 5.27 27.11 -8.63
N GLY A 100 5.30 27.92 -7.57
CA GLY A 100 4.69 27.60 -6.28
C GLY A 100 5.41 26.47 -5.52
N HIS A 101 5.12 26.35 -4.23
CA HIS A 101 5.60 25.25 -3.41
C HIS A 101 4.72 24.01 -3.64
N ALA A 102 5.34 22.84 -3.78
CA ALA A 102 4.65 21.55 -3.89
C ALA A 102 5.00 20.67 -2.70
N LEU A 103 4.00 19.94 -2.20
CA LEU A 103 4.12 18.98 -1.13
C LEU A 103 3.98 17.57 -1.71
N THR A 104 4.89 16.67 -1.37
CA THR A 104 4.79 15.26 -1.75
C THR A 104 4.58 14.45 -0.48
N VAL A 105 3.50 13.69 -0.42
CA VAL A 105 3.28 12.68 0.62
C VAL A 105 4.03 11.43 0.18
N ARG A 106 5.11 11.08 0.89
CA ARG A 106 5.94 9.91 0.56
C ARG A 106 5.37 8.63 1.13
N GLU A 107 4.93 8.70 2.38
CA GLU A 107 4.36 7.58 3.10
C GLU A 107 3.22 8.09 3.96
N LEU A 108 2.14 7.31 4.04
CA LEU A 108 0.98 7.60 4.89
C LEU A 108 0.55 6.30 5.56
N TYR A 109 0.50 6.33 6.89
CA TYR A 109 0.13 5.21 7.74
C TYR A 109 -1.06 5.61 8.60
N ALA A 110 -2.06 4.73 8.69
CA ALA A 110 -3.18 4.89 9.60
C ALA A 110 -3.66 3.54 10.12
N SER A 111 -3.95 3.48 11.41
CA SER A 111 -4.57 2.32 12.06
C SER A 111 -6.06 2.20 11.79
N ASP A 112 -6.73 3.33 11.50
CA ASP A 112 -8.18 3.41 11.41
C ASP A 112 -8.66 4.54 10.49
N PRO A 113 -9.94 4.52 10.05
CA PRO A 113 -10.47 5.53 9.11
C PRO A 113 -10.46 6.96 9.68
N SER A 114 -10.66 7.13 10.98
CA SER A 114 -10.72 8.45 11.61
C SER A 114 -9.34 9.10 11.62
N SER A 115 -8.29 8.33 11.91
CA SER A 115 -6.90 8.81 11.90
C SER A 115 -6.39 9.06 10.47
N TYR A 116 -6.82 8.27 9.47
CA TYR A 116 -6.58 8.57 8.05
C TYR A 116 -7.26 9.88 7.62
N ARG A 117 -8.55 10.08 7.98
CA ARG A 117 -9.28 11.35 7.77
C ARG A 117 -8.60 12.54 8.43
N ALA A 118 -8.02 12.36 9.62
CA ALA A 118 -7.28 13.41 10.30
C ALA A 118 -6.07 13.89 9.47
N LEU A 119 -5.31 12.95 8.86
CA LEU A 119 -4.19 13.29 7.98
C LEU A 119 -4.64 13.97 6.69
N LEU A 120 -5.68 13.48 6.02
CA LEU A 120 -6.24 14.14 4.84
C LEU A 120 -6.79 15.54 5.16
N GLY A 121 -7.46 15.67 6.31
CA GLY A 121 -7.96 16.95 6.80
C GLY A 121 -6.81 17.93 7.09
N TRP A 122 -5.69 17.46 7.64
CA TRP A 122 -4.49 18.26 7.82
C TRP A 122 -3.94 18.74 6.47
N LEU A 123 -3.87 17.87 5.46
CA LEU A 123 -3.45 18.22 4.11
C LEU A 123 -4.36 19.28 3.47
N SER A 124 -5.68 19.19 3.68
CA SER A 124 -6.68 20.08 3.07
C SER A 124 -6.52 21.57 3.44
N VAL A 125 -5.97 21.85 4.63
CA VAL A 125 -5.84 23.23 5.13
C VAL A 125 -4.51 23.88 4.77
N GLN A 126 -3.63 23.19 4.05
CA GLN A 126 -2.29 23.70 3.73
C GLN A 126 -2.24 24.60 2.48
N ARG A 127 -3.40 25.06 1.99
CA ARG A 127 -3.54 25.88 0.76
C ARG A 127 -2.73 27.19 0.77
N ASP A 128 -2.50 27.75 1.96
CA ASP A 128 -1.78 29.02 2.10
C ASP A 128 -0.26 28.82 1.91
N GLN A 129 0.23 27.59 2.09
CA GLN A 129 1.64 27.22 1.97
C GLN A 129 1.95 26.48 0.67
N TRP A 130 1.07 25.61 0.20
CA TRP A 130 1.32 24.73 -0.95
C TRP A 130 0.27 24.91 -2.05
N ARG A 131 0.74 24.93 -3.29
CA ARG A 131 -0.13 25.02 -4.48
C ARG A 131 -0.63 23.66 -4.96
N SER A 132 0.08 22.58 -4.60
CA SER A 132 -0.21 21.24 -5.09
C SER A 132 0.35 20.20 -4.12
N ILE A 133 -0.42 19.14 -3.94
CA ILE A 133 -0.06 17.92 -3.25
C ILE A 133 0.11 16.81 -4.28
N THR A 134 1.17 16.01 -4.14
CA THR A 134 1.30 14.70 -4.79
C THR A 134 1.10 13.62 -3.71
N LEU A 135 0.19 12.69 -3.94
CA LEU A 135 -0.06 11.56 -3.04
C LEU A 135 -0.15 10.29 -3.88
N ASP A 136 0.64 9.28 -3.49
CA ASP A 136 0.56 7.94 -4.05
C ASP A 136 -0.39 7.13 -3.16
N ALA A 137 -1.60 6.87 -3.67
CA ALA A 137 -2.64 6.13 -2.97
C ALA A 137 -2.62 4.66 -3.41
N LEU A 138 -2.93 3.74 -2.50
CA LEU A 138 -3.31 2.37 -2.87
C LEU A 138 -4.64 2.42 -3.65
N PRO A 139 -4.88 1.53 -4.64
CA PRO A 139 -6.13 1.58 -5.41
C PRO A 139 -7.39 1.46 -4.56
N GLY A 140 -7.34 0.67 -3.47
CA GLY A 140 -8.45 0.52 -2.52
C GLY A 140 -8.81 1.81 -1.78
N GLU A 141 -7.90 2.80 -1.70
CA GLU A 141 -8.20 4.13 -1.12
C GLU A 141 -9.17 4.95 -1.99
N ARG A 142 -9.30 4.62 -3.28
CA ARG A 142 -10.24 5.25 -4.24
C ARG A 142 -10.25 6.79 -4.13
N LEU A 143 -9.06 7.41 -4.06
CA LEU A 143 -8.93 8.85 -3.75
C LEU A 143 -9.70 9.76 -4.72
N HIS A 144 -9.92 9.33 -5.97
CA HIS A 144 -10.77 10.02 -6.93
C HIS A 144 -12.23 10.21 -6.48
N GLN A 145 -12.74 9.39 -5.55
CA GLN A 145 -14.07 9.54 -4.94
C GLN A 145 -14.06 10.50 -3.75
N VAL A 146 -12.89 10.69 -3.13
CA VAL A 146 -12.69 11.60 -1.98
C VAL A 146 -12.47 13.04 -2.47
N LEU A 147 -11.76 13.21 -3.57
CA LEU A 147 -11.46 14.54 -4.13
C LEU A 147 -12.72 15.22 -4.68
N ALA A 148 -12.96 16.46 -4.28
CA ALA A 148 -14.03 17.29 -4.85
C ALA A 148 -13.79 17.59 -6.34
N GLU A 149 -12.52 17.65 -6.74
CA GLU A 149 -12.08 17.77 -8.13
C GLU A 149 -11.04 16.68 -8.42
N PRO A 150 -11.45 15.51 -8.93
CA PRO A 150 -10.53 14.40 -9.19
C PRO A 150 -9.74 14.58 -10.49
N ARG A 151 -10.05 15.58 -11.32
CA ARG A 151 -9.33 15.82 -12.58
C ARG A 151 -7.92 16.31 -12.28
N ARG A 152 -6.96 15.73 -12.97
CA ARG A 152 -5.57 16.18 -12.90
C ARG A 152 -5.45 17.61 -13.46
N PRO A 153 -4.71 18.54 -12.82
CA PRO A 153 -4.56 19.92 -13.28
C PRO A 153 -3.85 20.11 -14.64
N SER A 154 -3.26 19.06 -15.22
CA SER A 154 -2.58 19.13 -16.52
C SER A 154 -3.57 19.03 -17.70
N ARG A 155 -3.17 19.52 -18.88
CA ARG A 155 -3.86 19.32 -20.17
C ARG A 155 -3.73 17.86 -20.65
N GLY A 156 -4.14 16.90 -19.83
CA GLY A 156 -4.23 15.50 -20.21
C GLY A 156 -5.15 15.32 -21.42
N ALA A 157 -4.96 14.22 -22.15
CA ALA A 157 -5.78 13.94 -23.32
C ALA A 157 -7.21 13.63 -22.87
N ARG A 158 -8.13 14.58 -23.09
CA ARG A 158 -9.57 14.33 -22.86
C ARG A 158 -10.08 13.43 -23.98
N ARG A 159 -10.75 12.34 -23.62
CA ARG A 159 -11.47 11.49 -24.57
C ARG A 159 -12.96 11.66 -24.33
N GLY A 160 -13.58 12.68 -24.90
CA GLY A 160 -14.99 12.99 -24.68
C GLY A 160 -15.29 13.28 -23.19
N LEU A 161 -16.13 12.45 -22.57
CA LEU A 161 -16.48 12.54 -21.14
C LEU A 161 -15.40 11.98 -20.20
N TRP A 162 -14.34 11.36 -20.74
CA TRP A 162 -13.27 10.74 -19.96
C TRP A 162 -12.10 11.71 -19.72
N PHE A 163 -11.54 11.68 -18.51
CA PHE A 163 -10.42 12.53 -18.10
C PHE A 163 -9.38 11.76 -17.28
N GLU A 164 -8.15 12.26 -17.27
CA GLU A 164 -7.09 11.75 -16.41
C GLU A 164 -7.33 12.21 -14.95
N SER A 165 -7.37 11.27 -14.02
CA SER A 165 -7.46 11.53 -12.57
C SER A 165 -6.13 11.26 -11.85
N ALA A 166 -5.52 10.12 -12.15
CA ALA A 166 -4.26 9.68 -11.57
C ALA A 166 -3.32 9.08 -12.63
N VAL A 167 -2.05 8.92 -12.25
CA VAL A 167 -1.09 8.10 -13.00
C VAL A 167 -0.91 6.78 -12.27
N LEU A 168 -1.23 5.67 -12.92
CA LEU A 168 -0.98 4.33 -12.37
C LEU A 168 0.51 4.02 -12.46
N LEU A 169 1.15 3.77 -11.32
CA LEU A 169 2.53 3.32 -11.21
C LEU A 169 2.53 1.84 -10.85
N ARG A 170 3.24 1.01 -11.59
CA ARG A 170 3.34 -0.44 -11.34
C ARG A 170 4.74 -0.82 -10.87
N GLY A 171 4.81 -1.66 -9.85
CA GLY A 171 6.02 -2.09 -9.15
C GLY A 171 5.74 -2.28 -7.65
N PRO A 172 6.61 -2.92 -6.86
CA PRO A 172 7.82 -3.68 -7.25
C PRO A 172 7.47 -4.95 -8.03
N MET A 173 8.46 -5.76 -8.37
CA MET A 173 8.25 -7.11 -8.87
C MET A 173 8.63 -8.13 -7.80
N MET A 174 7.87 -9.22 -7.70
CA MET A 174 8.15 -10.33 -6.79
C MET A 174 8.14 -11.67 -7.52
N ARG A 175 8.83 -12.64 -6.94
CA ARG A 175 8.89 -14.01 -7.42
C ARG A 175 8.89 -14.94 -6.22
N VAL A 176 8.07 -15.99 -6.26
CA VAL A 176 8.15 -17.10 -5.32
C VAL A 176 9.40 -17.92 -5.65
N ILE A 177 10.27 -18.08 -4.65
CA ILE A 177 11.52 -18.85 -4.76
C ILE A 177 11.47 -20.16 -3.97
N ASP A 178 10.50 -20.31 -3.07
CA ASP A 178 10.28 -21.49 -2.25
C ASP A 178 8.78 -21.63 -1.96
N LEU A 179 8.11 -22.50 -2.73
CA LEU A 179 6.67 -22.72 -2.60
C LEU A 179 6.29 -23.48 -1.32
N ALA A 180 7.15 -24.40 -0.87
CA ALA A 180 6.93 -25.17 0.36
C ALA A 180 7.06 -24.25 1.59
N GLY A 181 8.12 -23.44 1.63
CA GLY A 181 8.32 -22.43 2.68
C GLY A 181 7.21 -21.39 2.71
N LEU A 182 6.74 -20.93 1.55
CA LEU A 182 5.57 -20.04 1.45
C LEU A 182 4.32 -20.68 2.08
N ALA A 183 4.01 -21.93 1.71
CA ALA A 183 2.85 -22.64 2.24
C ALA A 183 2.95 -22.91 3.75
N ALA A 184 4.16 -23.20 4.25
CA ALA A 184 4.40 -23.34 5.67
C ALA A 184 4.20 -22.01 6.44
N HIS A 185 4.54 -20.88 5.82
CA HIS A 185 4.40 -19.56 6.43
C HIS A 185 2.94 -19.09 6.51
N PHE A 186 2.20 -19.15 5.40
CA PHE A 186 0.82 -18.68 5.34
C PHE A 186 -0.21 -19.74 5.76
N GLY A 187 0.19 -21.00 5.81
CA GLY A 187 -0.72 -22.12 5.96
C GLY A 187 -1.45 -22.43 4.66
N VAL A 188 -1.62 -23.73 4.40
CA VAL A 188 -2.33 -24.25 3.23
C VAL A 188 -3.52 -25.08 3.68
N ARG A 189 -4.61 -25.03 2.94
CA ARG A 189 -5.80 -25.85 3.18
C ARG A 189 -5.51 -27.29 2.75
N PRO A 190 -5.83 -28.29 3.57
CA PRO A 190 -5.73 -29.68 3.18
C PRO A 190 -6.48 -29.97 1.88
N GLY A 191 -5.91 -30.83 1.03
CA GLY A 191 -6.46 -31.16 -0.29
C GLY A 191 -6.25 -30.08 -1.37
N THR A 192 -5.54 -28.98 -1.05
CA THR A 192 -5.11 -28.01 -2.08
C THR A 192 -4.17 -28.72 -3.05
N ARG A 193 -4.49 -28.65 -4.36
CA ARG A 193 -3.64 -29.13 -5.45
C ARG A 193 -3.25 -27.95 -6.33
N LEU A 194 -1.94 -27.75 -6.55
CA LEU A 194 -1.39 -26.72 -7.41
C LEU A 194 -0.50 -27.38 -8.46
N GLU A 195 -0.78 -27.13 -9.74
CA GLU A 195 0.11 -27.52 -10.83
C GLU A 195 0.91 -26.30 -11.23
N VAL A 196 2.24 -26.35 -11.10
CA VAL A 196 3.12 -25.19 -11.26
C VAL A 196 4.14 -25.46 -12.35
N ALA A 197 4.30 -24.49 -13.25
CA ALA A 197 5.33 -24.49 -14.28
C ALA A 197 6.35 -23.38 -14.02
N ASP A 198 7.58 -23.78 -13.74
CA ASP A 198 8.73 -22.91 -13.51
C ASP A 198 9.94 -23.39 -14.33
N PRO A 199 10.08 -22.93 -15.58
CA PRO A 199 11.17 -23.36 -16.45
C PRO A 199 12.56 -22.90 -15.97
N GLU A 200 12.63 -21.94 -15.03
CA GLU A 200 13.90 -21.42 -14.51
C GLU A 200 14.37 -22.17 -13.27
N VAL A 201 13.43 -22.76 -12.50
CA VAL A 201 13.71 -23.58 -11.31
C VAL A 201 12.90 -24.87 -11.44
N PRO A 202 13.42 -25.87 -12.17
CA PRO A 202 12.71 -27.13 -12.43
C PRO A 202 12.26 -27.86 -11.17
N GLU A 203 12.95 -27.67 -10.04
CA GLU A 203 12.61 -28.24 -8.74
C GLU A 203 11.26 -27.72 -8.20
N GLN A 204 10.84 -26.53 -8.62
CA GLN A 204 9.53 -25.97 -8.32
C GLN A 204 8.42 -26.43 -9.28
N SER A 205 8.80 -26.95 -10.45
CA SER A 205 7.86 -27.40 -11.48
C SER A 205 7.23 -28.75 -11.11
N GLY A 206 5.92 -28.87 -11.27
CA GLY A 206 5.19 -30.10 -11.04
C GLY A 206 3.92 -29.91 -10.24
N VAL A 207 3.38 -31.02 -9.80
CA VAL A 207 2.15 -31.06 -9.03
C VAL A 207 2.45 -31.04 -7.54
N TRP A 208 1.88 -30.07 -6.85
CA TRP A 208 1.95 -29.89 -5.42
C TRP A 208 0.60 -30.21 -4.77
N VAL A 209 0.62 -30.96 -3.68
CA VAL A 209 -0.58 -31.35 -2.92
C VAL A 209 -0.35 -31.05 -1.45
N ALA A 210 -1.36 -30.45 -0.82
CA ALA A 210 -1.37 -30.19 0.61
C ALA A 210 -1.96 -31.38 1.39
N ASP A 211 -1.16 -31.93 2.30
CA ASP A 211 -1.58 -32.96 3.24
C ASP A 211 -1.79 -32.36 4.65
N ASP A 212 -2.65 -32.98 5.45
CA ASP A 212 -3.06 -32.54 6.79
C ASP A 212 -1.87 -32.39 7.76
N GLU A 213 -0.84 -33.24 7.63
CA GLU A 213 0.30 -33.27 8.57
C GLU A 213 1.59 -32.67 8.01
N ALA A 214 1.77 -32.64 6.69
CA ALA A 214 3.07 -32.40 6.07
C ALA A 214 3.18 -31.09 5.28
N GLY A 215 2.09 -30.31 5.21
CA GLY A 215 2.03 -29.08 4.42
C GLY A 215 1.99 -29.36 2.92
N LEU A 216 2.44 -28.39 2.12
CA LEU A 216 2.43 -28.50 0.66
C LEU A 216 3.65 -29.28 0.16
N GLN A 217 3.43 -30.42 -0.49
CA GLN A 217 4.48 -31.31 -0.99
C GLN A 217 4.37 -31.55 -2.49
N ARG A 218 5.52 -31.70 -3.15
CA ARG A 218 5.59 -32.07 -4.56
C ARG A 218 5.41 -33.58 -4.72
N THR A 219 4.51 -33.98 -5.61
CA THR A 219 4.12 -35.39 -5.82
C THR A 219 5.01 -36.16 -6.81
N GLY A 220 5.95 -35.46 -7.47
CA GLY A 220 6.80 -36.02 -8.52
C GLY A 220 6.12 -36.11 -9.90
N GLU A 221 4.82 -35.83 -9.99
CA GLU A 221 4.11 -35.68 -11.27
C GLU A 221 4.58 -34.42 -12.01
N GLU A 222 4.77 -34.55 -13.32
CA GLU A 222 5.03 -33.42 -14.22
C GLU A 222 3.79 -32.52 -14.32
N PRO A 223 3.97 -31.20 -14.50
CA PRO A 223 2.86 -30.28 -14.63
C PRO A 223 2.10 -30.50 -15.95
N GLY A 224 0.77 -30.44 -15.90
CA GLY A 224 -0.06 -30.53 -17.10
C GLY A 224 -0.01 -29.27 -17.98
N ASN A 225 -0.63 -29.34 -19.18
CA ASN A 225 -0.70 -28.21 -20.12
C ASN A 225 -1.42 -26.96 -19.56
N GLY A 226 -2.17 -27.10 -18.47
CA GLY A 226 -2.87 -26.01 -17.78
C GLY A 226 -2.16 -25.51 -16.51
N ALA A 227 -0.93 -25.95 -16.26
CA ALA A 227 -0.21 -25.57 -15.05
C ALA A 227 0.00 -24.05 -14.95
N LEU A 228 -0.11 -23.52 -13.74
CA LEU A 228 0.11 -22.12 -13.46
C LEU A 228 1.59 -21.77 -13.71
N PRO A 229 1.88 -20.79 -14.57
CA PRO A 229 3.23 -20.24 -14.65
C PRO A 229 3.63 -19.63 -13.30
N ILE A 230 4.87 -19.82 -12.87
CA ILE A 230 5.37 -19.30 -11.58
C ILE A 230 5.18 -17.77 -11.43
N ALA A 231 5.20 -17.03 -12.54
CA ALA A 231 4.89 -15.60 -12.54
C ALA A 231 3.42 -15.36 -12.14
N LEU A 232 2.48 -16.09 -12.72
CA LEU A 232 1.06 -15.95 -12.35
C LEU A 232 0.85 -16.34 -10.89
N LEU A 233 1.46 -17.44 -10.44
CA LEU A 233 1.43 -17.85 -9.04
C LEU A 233 1.98 -16.75 -8.12
N SER A 234 3.12 -16.16 -8.47
CA SER A 234 3.72 -15.07 -7.70
C SER A 234 2.78 -13.85 -7.62
N GLY A 235 2.10 -13.52 -8.72
CA GLY A 235 1.07 -12.47 -8.74
C GLY A 235 -0.10 -12.77 -7.80
N LEU A 236 -0.59 -14.02 -7.79
CA LEU A 236 -1.67 -14.44 -6.91
C LEU A 236 -1.29 -14.42 -5.42
N VAL A 237 -0.02 -14.71 -5.10
CA VAL A 237 0.48 -14.57 -3.73
C VAL A 237 0.48 -13.11 -3.30
N VAL A 238 0.91 -12.21 -4.19
CA VAL A 238 0.87 -10.77 -3.92
C VAL A 238 -0.57 -10.33 -3.68
N SER A 239 -1.50 -10.74 -4.56
CA SER A 239 -2.90 -10.29 -4.49
C SER A 239 -3.69 -10.89 -3.33
N GLY A 240 -3.13 -11.84 -2.57
CA GLY A 240 -3.91 -12.53 -1.54
C GLY A 240 -4.83 -13.63 -2.10
N GLU A 241 -4.76 -13.91 -3.40
CA GLU A 241 -5.75 -14.73 -4.13
C GLU A 241 -5.25 -16.14 -4.45
N LEU A 242 -4.07 -16.53 -3.96
CA LEU A 242 -3.54 -17.86 -4.26
C LEU A 242 -4.46 -18.95 -3.66
N PRO A 243 -5.07 -19.82 -4.50
CA PRO A 243 -6.03 -20.80 -4.03
C PRO A 243 -5.46 -21.73 -2.96
N GLY A 244 -6.23 -21.93 -1.90
CA GLY A 244 -5.87 -22.85 -0.83
C GLY A 244 -4.85 -22.31 0.18
N ILE A 245 -4.15 -21.21 -0.09
CA ILE A 245 -3.30 -20.55 0.90
C ILE A 245 -4.15 -19.59 1.75
N ARG A 246 -3.93 -19.58 3.07
CA ARG A 246 -4.67 -18.72 4.00
C ARG A 246 -3.92 -17.40 4.19
N ILE A 247 -4.15 -16.46 3.28
CA ILE A 247 -3.66 -15.09 3.47
C ILE A 247 -4.67 -14.34 4.36
N PRO A 248 -4.26 -13.76 5.50
CA PRO A 248 -5.18 -13.02 6.35
C PRO A 248 -5.82 -11.87 5.56
N PRO A 249 -7.15 -11.69 5.62
CA PRO A 249 -7.78 -10.52 5.01
C PRO A 249 -7.31 -9.23 5.72
N PRO A 250 -7.15 -8.11 5.00
CA PRO A 250 -6.80 -6.85 5.64
C PRO A 250 -7.91 -6.42 6.62
N GLU A 251 -7.54 -6.06 7.86
CA GLU A 251 -8.51 -5.60 8.87
C GLU A 251 -9.09 -4.20 8.59
N PHE A 252 -8.57 -3.50 7.58
CA PHE A 252 -9.01 -2.16 7.24
C PHE A 252 -8.86 -1.88 5.75
N GLU A 253 -9.98 -1.57 5.13
CA GLU A 253 -10.03 -0.91 3.84
C GLU A 253 -10.18 0.60 4.06
N PRO A 254 -9.27 1.43 3.54
CA PRO A 254 -9.33 2.87 3.67
C PRO A 254 -10.47 3.52 2.88
N ALA A 255 -11.50 2.79 2.44
CA ALA A 255 -12.64 3.25 1.63
C ALA A 255 -13.53 4.34 2.29
N MET A 256 -13.06 4.99 3.37
CA MET A 256 -13.62 6.23 3.92
C MET A 256 -15.09 6.17 4.36
N GLY A 257 -15.65 4.96 4.57
CA GLY A 257 -17.07 4.78 4.89
C GLY A 257 -18.01 4.90 3.70
N LEU A 258 -17.50 4.78 2.47
CA LEU A 258 -18.33 4.54 1.28
C LEU A 258 -18.69 3.04 1.27
N GLY A 259 -19.97 2.73 1.48
CA GLY A 259 -20.48 1.35 1.49
C GLY A 259 -20.32 0.67 0.13
N ASP A 260 -19.94 -0.60 0.19
CA ASP A 260 -19.79 -1.64 -0.82
C ASP A 260 -20.13 -1.27 -2.27
N PHE A 261 -19.07 -1.23 -3.08
CA PHE A 261 -19.08 -2.00 -4.31
C PHE A 261 -17.89 -2.96 -4.20
N ASP A 262 -18.20 -4.25 -4.00
CA ASP A 262 -17.25 -5.36 -3.98
C ASP A 262 -16.34 -5.25 -5.20
N LEU A 263 -15.09 -4.87 -4.93
CA LEU A 263 -14.00 -5.09 -5.85
C LEU A 263 -12.82 -5.39 -4.95
N LEU A 264 -12.62 -6.71 -4.79
CA LEU A 264 -11.52 -7.37 -4.12
C LEU A 264 -10.25 -6.51 -4.21
N ASP A 265 -9.76 -6.13 -3.04
CA ASP A 265 -8.50 -5.44 -2.87
C ASP A 265 -7.39 -6.09 -3.69
N THR A 266 -6.64 -5.28 -4.43
CA THR A 266 -5.29 -5.66 -4.88
C THR A 266 -4.42 -4.40 -4.95
N PHE A 267 -3.47 -4.29 -4.03
CA PHE A 267 -2.04 -4.54 -4.27
C PHE A 267 -1.34 -4.85 -2.95
#